data_AF-A0A846C171-F1
#
_entry.id   AF-A0A846C171-F1
#
_cell.length_a   1.000
_cell.length_b   1.000
_cell.length_c   1.000
_cell.angle_alpha   90.00
_cell.angle_beta   90.00
_cell.angle_gamma   90.00
#
_symmetry.space_group_name_H-M   'P 1'
#
loop_
_entity.id
_entity.type
_entity.pdbx_description
1 polymer ?
#
loop_
_entity_poly.entity_id
_entity_poly.type
_entity_poly.pdbx_seq_one_letter_code
_entity_poly.pdbx_strand_id
1 'polypeptide(L)'
;MYNLPQPPYILIAVGLLMSLSSGVVFAKLIKQLVQDWSENPATCNIETMRGLTLQIPYLGTASGALIFLSSSLQLFGFTNLVAYSICLPLTLGTGLVVWIQLTKILDKMERGIKEEN
;
A
#
# COMPACT_ATOMS: atom_id res chain seq x y z
N MET A 1 36.68 16.84 3.31
CA MET A 1 35.47 17.53 2.84
C MET A 1 34.27 16.84 3.45
N TYR A 2 33.67 17.43 4.48
CA TYR A 2 32.45 16.91 5.11
C TYR A 2 31.28 17.26 4.18
N ASN A 3 30.97 16.38 3.23
CA ASN A 3 29.72 16.49 2.47
C ASN A 3 28.60 16.19 3.46
N LEU A 4 28.05 17.22 4.09
CA LEU A 4 26.77 17.12 4.77
C LEU A 4 25.77 16.64 3.70
N PRO A 5 25.22 15.42 3.81
CA PRO A 5 24.21 14.96 2.88
C PRO A 5 23.06 15.97 2.95
N GLN A 6 22.83 16.66 1.84
CA GLN A 6 21.76 17.64 1.76
C GLN A 6 20.46 16.92 2.10
N PRO A 7 19.63 17.44 3.03
CA PRO A 7 18.46 16.72 3.47
C PRO A 7 17.59 16.43 2.25
N PRO A 8 17.10 15.20 2.06
CA PRO A 8 16.47 14.78 0.82
C PRO A 8 15.02 15.27 0.71
N TYR A 9 14.81 16.59 0.75
CA TYR A 9 13.48 17.22 0.70
C TYR A 9 12.67 16.79 -0.53
N ILE A 10 13.35 16.61 -1.67
CA ILE A 10 12.72 16.14 -2.91
C ILE A 10 12.22 14.69 -2.76
N LEU A 11 12.98 13.80 -2.12
CA LEU A 11 12.55 12.41 -1.90
C LEU A 11 11.38 12.32 -0.91
N ILE A 12 11.31 13.21 0.08
CA ILE A 12 10.15 13.31 0.96
C ILE A 12 8.90 13.67 0.14
N ALA A 13 8.96 14.72 -0.67
CA ALA A 13 7.83 15.15 -1.49
C ALA A 13 7.41 14.07 -2.50
N VAL A 14 8.38 13.44 -3.19
CA VAL A 14 8.11 12.36 -4.15
C VAL A 14 7.53 11.13 -3.46
N GLY A 15 8.09 10.69 -2.33
CA GLY A 15 7.60 9.55 -1.57
C GLY A 15 6.17 9.77 -1.06
N LEU A 16 5.87 10.98 -0.59
CA LEU A 16 4.52 11.37 -0.18
C LEU A 16 3.53 11.28 -1.35
N LEU A 17 3.85 11.92 -2.47
CA LEU A 17 2.97 11.95 -3.64
C LEU A 17 2.76 10.55 -4.24
N MET A 18 3.82 9.74 -4.29
CA MET A 18 3.76 8.37 -4.78
C MET A 18 2.87 7.49 -3.89
N SER A 19 3.07 7.55 -2.56
CA SER A 19 2.26 6.81 -1.60
C SER A 19 0.79 7.24 -1.66
N LEU A 20 0.54 8.55 -1.69
CA LEU A 20 -0.82 9.10 -1.71
C LEU A 20 -1.56 8.72 -3.00
N SER A 21 -0.91 8.89 -4.15
CA SER A 21 -1.50 8.55 -5.45
C SER A 21 -1.83 7.07 -5.53
N SER A 22 -0.88 6.21 -5.14
CA SER A 22 -1.06 4.76 -5.14
C SER A 22 -2.15 4.31 -4.16
N GLY A 23 -2.21 4.92 -2.97
CA GLY A 23 -3.22 4.63 -1.95
C GLY A 23 -4.63 5.05 -2.38
N VAL A 24 -4.77 6.16 -3.09
CA VAL A 24 -6.05 6.60 -3.66
C VAL A 24 -6.52 5.62 -4.73
N VAL A 25 -5.64 5.19 -5.63
CA VAL A 25 -5.95 4.20 -6.66
C VAL A 25 -6.38 2.88 -6.02
N PHE A 26 -5.63 2.41 -5.02
CA PHE A 26 -5.96 1.20 -4.27
C PHE A 26 -7.35 1.29 -3.60
N ALA A 27 -7.65 2.40 -2.94
CA ALA A 27 -8.96 2.61 -2.32
C ALA A 27 -10.10 2.65 -3.36
N LYS A 28 -9.86 3.22 -4.55
CA LYS A 28 -10.82 3.20 -5.65
C LYS A 28 -11.05 1.80 -6.18
N LEU A 29 -10.01 0.99 -6.35
CA LEU A 29 -10.13 -0.40 -6.81
C LEU A 29 -10.97 -1.23 -5.83
N ILE A 30 -10.76 -1.08 -4.51
CA ILE A 30 -11.60 -1.76 -3.51
C ILE A 30 -13.05 -1.32 -3.62
N LYS A 31 -13.32 -0.01 -3.74
CA LYS A 31 -14.69 0.49 -3.89
C LYS A 31 -15.35 -0.04 -5.16
N GLN A 32 -14.63 -0.07 -6.28
CA GLN A 32 -15.12 -0.65 -7.52
C GLN A 32 -15.42 -2.14 -7.36
N LEU A 33 -14.55 -2.90 -6.69
CA LEU A 33 -14.77 -4.32 -6.44
C LEU A 33 -16.05 -4.57 -5.62
N VAL A 34 -16.24 -3.79 -4.55
CA VAL A 34 -17.43 -3.91 -3.69
C VAL A 34 -18.70 -3.49 -4.43
N GLN A 35 -18.61 -2.45 -5.27
CA GLN A 35 -19.74 -1.99 -6.08
C GLN A 35 -20.09 -3.02 -7.16
N ASP A 36 -19.10 -3.54 -7.88
CA ASP A 36 -19.27 -4.57 -8.92
C ASP A 36 -19.88 -5.85 -8.32
N TRP A 37 -19.43 -6.25 -7.13
CA TRP A 37 -20.05 -7.32 -6.35
C TRP A 37 -21.50 -7.01 -5.97
N SER A 38 -21.80 -5.78 -5.54
CA SER A 38 -23.17 -5.39 -5.15
C SER A 38 -24.13 -5.37 -6.33
N GLU A 39 -23.66 -5.08 -7.54
CA GLU A 39 -24.48 -5.04 -8.75
C GLU A 39 -24.59 -6.42 -9.41
N ASN A 40 -23.50 -7.19 -9.48
CA ASN A 40 -23.45 -8.50 -10.13
C ASN A 40 -22.53 -9.50 -9.39
N PRO A 41 -23.00 -10.10 -8.27
CA PRO A 41 -22.17 -11.02 -7.48
C PRO A 41 -21.70 -12.26 -8.28
N ALA A 42 -22.51 -12.74 -9.23
CA ALA A 42 -22.21 -13.93 -10.03
C ALA A 42 -21.14 -13.72 -11.13
N THR A 43 -20.87 -12.47 -11.53
CA THR A 43 -19.89 -12.15 -12.60
C THR A 43 -18.62 -11.50 -12.03
N CYS A 44 -18.64 -11.13 -10.75
CA CYS A 44 -17.52 -10.49 -10.08
C CYS A 44 -16.34 -11.47 -9.96
N ASN A 45 -15.34 -11.31 -10.83
CA ASN A 45 -14.13 -12.13 -10.82
C ASN A 45 -13.15 -11.61 -9.76
N ILE A 46 -13.51 -11.85 -8.48
CA ILE A 46 -12.74 -11.48 -7.29
C ILE A 46 -11.29 -11.97 -7.39
N GLU A 47 -11.06 -13.14 -8.00
CA GLU A 47 -9.72 -13.72 -8.16
C GLU A 47 -8.81 -12.90 -9.07
N THR A 48 -9.32 -12.45 -10.22
CA THR A 48 -8.55 -11.62 -11.17
C THR A 48 -8.23 -10.26 -10.58
N MET A 49 -9.17 -9.66 -9.85
CA MET A 49 -8.97 -8.37 -9.20
C MET A 49 -8.03 -8.45 -7.98
N ARG A 50 -8.08 -9.53 -7.19
CA ARG A 50 -7.18 -9.83 -6.05
C ARG A 50 -5.72 -10.05 -6.46
N GLY A 51 -5.49 -10.34 -7.75
CA GLY A 51 -4.18 -10.57 -8.33
C GLY A 51 -3.34 -9.29 -8.47
N LEU A 52 -2.65 -9.17 -9.60
CA LEU A 52 -1.70 -8.08 -9.86
C LEU A 52 -2.32 -6.68 -9.79
N THR A 53 -3.61 -6.54 -10.13
CA THR A 53 -4.33 -5.27 -10.12
C THR A 53 -4.38 -4.59 -8.74
N LEU A 54 -4.54 -5.36 -7.66
CA LEU A 54 -4.54 -4.82 -6.29
C LEU A 54 -3.14 -4.83 -5.68
N GLN A 55 -2.34 -5.85 -5.98
CA GLN A 55 -1.00 -6.00 -5.41
C GLN A 55 -0.04 -4.90 -5.87
N ILE A 56 -0.08 -4.50 -7.15
CA ILE A 56 0.78 -3.44 -7.69
C ILE A 56 0.58 -2.10 -6.97
N PRO A 57 -0.63 -1.52 -6.90
CA PRO A 57 -0.85 -0.25 -6.19
C PRO A 57 -0.67 -0.41 -4.68
N TYR A 58 -0.84 -1.61 -4.13
CA TYR A 58 -0.53 -1.88 -2.73
C TYR A 58 0.96 -1.79 -2.43
N LEU A 59 1.79 -2.47 -3.22
CA LEU A 59 3.25 -2.39 -3.17
C LEU A 59 3.76 -0.98 -3.45
N GLY A 60 3.13 -0.26 -4.40
CA GLY A 60 3.43 1.15 -4.68
C GLY A 60 3.18 2.06 -3.47
N THR A 61 2.09 1.82 -2.74
CA THR A 61 1.78 2.56 -1.50
C THR A 61 2.78 2.24 -0.41
N ALA A 62 3.08 0.96 -0.18
CA ALA A 62 4.01 0.52 0.85
C ALA A 62 5.45 1.03 0.58
N SER A 63 5.93 0.92 -0.65
CA SER A 63 7.25 1.43 -1.05
C SER A 63 7.33 2.96 -0.98
N GLY A 64 6.29 3.68 -1.43
CA GLY A 64 6.22 5.14 -1.29
C GLY A 64 6.22 5.59 0.18
N ALA A 65 5.44 4.92 1.03
CA ALA A 65 5.40 5.18 2.46
C ALA A 65 6.76 4.93 3.12
N LEU A 66 7.45 3.85 2.76
CA LEU A 66 8.80 3.56 3.24
C LEU A 66 9.79 4.70 2.91
N ILE A 67 9.80 5.13 1.64
CA ILE A 67 10.68 6.20 1.16
C ILE A 67 10.36 7.50 1.90
N PHE A 68 9.07 7.82 2.06
CA PHE A 68 8.62 9.00 2.79
C PHE A 68 9.05 8.97 4.27
N LEU A 69 8.79 7.88 4.99
CA LEU A 69 9.16 7.76 6.40
C LEU A 69 10.68 7.80 6.59
N SER A 70 11.43 7.04 5.78
CA SER A 70 12.91 7.00 5.88
C SER A 70 13.53 8.37 5.58
N SER A 71 13.02 9.08 4.56
CA SER A 71 13.49 10.42 4.22
C SER A 71 13.08 11.47 5.26
N SER A 72 11.91 11.29 5.88
CA SER A 72 11.45 12.15 6.97
C SER A 72 12.28 11.97 8.24
N LEU A 73 12.73 10.75 8.56
CA LEU A 73 13.65 10.51 9.68
C LEU A 73 15.04 11.12 9.44
N GLN A 74 15.53 11.11 8.19
CA GLN A 74 16.77 11.81 7.84
C GLN A 74 16.69 13.32 8.06
N LEU A 75 15.51 13.93 7.90
CA LEU A 75 15.27 15.34 8.22
C LEU A 75 15.60 15.67 9.69
N PHE A 76 15.38 14.73 10.61
CA PHE A 76 15.68 14.88 12.03
C PHE A 76 17.14 14.59 12.39
N GLY A 77 18.03 14.36 11.41
CA GLY A 77 19.46 14.13 11.62
C GLY A 77 19.84 12.66 11.87
N PHE A 78 18.93 11.71 11.64
CA PHE A 78 19.25 10.29 11.71
C PHE A 78 20.04 9.82 10.47
N THR A 79 21.06 8.99 10.68
CA THR A 79 21.82 8.34 9.59
C THR A 79 20.91 7.44 8.74
N ASN A 80 21.10 7.43 7.41
CA ASN A 80 20.32 6.60 6.46
C ASN A 80 20.12 5.16 6.93
N LEU A 81 21.17 4.55 7.48
CA LEU A 81 21.16 3.15 7.89
C LEU A 81 20.17 2.90 9.05
N VAL A 82 20.08 3.82 10.01
CA VAL A 82 19.14 3.72 11.14
C VAL A 82 17.71 3.98 10.67
N ALA A 83 17.51 5.00 9.83
CA ALA A 83 16.20 5.35 9.29
C ALA A 83 15.58 4.20 8.49
N TYR A 84 16.34 3.59 7.58
CA TYR A 84 15.86 2.44 6.79
C TYR A 84 15.67 1.19 7.65
N SER A 85 16.55 0.90 8.61
CA SER A 85 16.42 -0.27 9.49
C SER A 85 15.17 -0.24 10.37
N ILE A 86 14.67 0.93 10.76
CA ILE A 86 13.44 1.06 11.55
C ILE A 86 12.22 1.08 10.62
N CYS A 87 12.29 1.85 9.53
CA CYS A 87 11.16 2.01 8.61
C CYS A 87 10.83 0.75 7.81
N LEU A 88 11.83 -0.06 7.44
CA LEU A 88 11.63 -1.33 6.71
C LEU A 88 10.73 -2.31 7.45
N PRO A 89 11.09 -2.80 8.64
CA PRO A 89 10.26 -3.78 9.36
C PRO A 89 8.91 -3.18 9.74
N LEU A 90 8.86 -1.89 10.07
CA LEU A 90 7.60 -1.20 10.39
C LEU A 90 6.66 -1.19 9.18
N THR A 91 7.15 -0.72 8.03
CA THR A 91 6.33 -0.60 6.81
C THR A 91 5.95 -1.96 6.25
N LEU A 92 6.87 -2.93 6.28
CA LEU A 92 6.59 -4.32 5.89
C LEU A 92 5.58 -4.96 6.84
N GLY A 93 5.73 -4.77 8.16
CA GLY A 93 4.81 -5.31 9.16
C GLY A 93 3.40 -4.73 9.00
N THR A 94 3.28 -3.40 8.94
CA THR A 94 2.00 -2.73 8.72
C THR A 94 1.40 -3.12 7.37
N GLY A 95 2.23 -3.18 6.32
CA GLY A 95 1.83 -3.61 4.99
C GLY A 95 1.37 -5.08 4.97
N LEU A 96 1.99 -5.99 5.69
CA LEU A 96 1.52 -7.38 5.75
C LEU A 96 0.17 -7.46 6.48
N VAL A 97 0.02 -6.76 7.60
CA VAL A 97 -1.22 -6.77 8.39
C VAL A 97 -2.39 -6.19 7.60
N VAL A 98 -2.21 -5.06 6.92
CA VAL A 98 -3.26 -4.45 6.09
C VAL A 98 -3.62 -5.36 4.91
N TRP A 99 -2.64 -6.02 4.29
CA TRP A 99 -2.90 -6.97 3.20
C TRP A 99 -3.73 -8.19 3.66
N ILE A 100 -3.40 -8.74 4.83
CA ILE A 100 -4.13 -9.87 5.42
C ILE A 100 -5.57 -9.45 5.74
N GLN A 101 -5.77 -8.25 6.28
CA GLN A 101 -7.12 -7.72 6.56
C GLN A 101 -7.95 -7.58 5.28
N LEU A 102 -7.35 -7.04 4.22
CA LEU A 102 -8.00 -6.93 2.92
C LEU A 102 -8.37 -8.30 2.34
N THR A 103 -7.43 -9.24 2.36
CA THR A 103 -7.65 -10.60 1.84
C THR A 103 -8.80 -11.29 2.58
N LYS A 104 -8.90 -11.09 3.89
CA LYS A 104 -10.03 -11.59 4.70
C LYS A 104 -11.37 -10.98 4.31
N ILE A 105 -11.40 -9.70 3.93
CA ILE A 105 -12.62 -9.03 3.47
C ILE A 105 -13.02 -9.61 2.10
N LEU A 106 -12.06 -9.78 1.18
CA LEU A 106 -12.32 -10.41 -0.12
C LEU A 106 -12.80 -11.86 -0.01
N ASP A 107 -12.17 -12.66 0.85
CA ASP A 107 -12.56 -14.06 1.08
C ASP A 107 -14.01 -14.17 1.61
N LYS A 108 -14.43 -13.25 2.48
CA LYS A 108 -15.82 -13.17 2.94
C LYS A 108 -16.79 -12.84 1.80
N MET A 109 -16.43 -11.94 0.90
CA MET A 109 -17.25 -11.62 -0.28
C MET A 109 -17.36 -12.82 -1.22
N GLU A 110 -16.24 -13.50 -1.49
CA GLU A 110 -16.19 -14.69 -2.35
C GLU A 110 -17.04 -15.84 -1.79
N ARG A 111 -17.01 -16.07 -0.47
CA ARG A 111 -17.87 -17.07 0.19
C ARG A 111 -19.35 -16.71 0.13
N GLY A 112 -19.69 -15.43 0.30
CA GLY A 112 -21.07 -14.95 0.17
C GLY A 112 -21.66 -15.24 -1.22
N ILE A 113 -20.85 -15.12 -2.29
CA ILE A 113 -21.26 -15.47 -3.66
C ILE A 113 -21.58 -16.98 -3.79
N LYS A 114 -20.84 -17.83 -3.07
CA LYS A 114 -20.96 -19.29 -3.17
C LYS A 114 -22.15 -19.86 -2.36
N GLU A 115 -22.66 -19.14 -1.38
CA GLU A 115 -23.85 -19.55 -0.61
C GLU A 115 -25.18 -19.10 -1.26
N GLU A 116 -25.15 -18.11 -2.16
CA GLU A 116 -26.34 -17.62 -2.90
C GLU A 116 -26.65 -18.43 -4.19
N ASN A 117 -25.69 -19.25 -4.67
CA ASN A 117 -25.81 -20.12 -5.85
C ASN A 117 -26.06 -21.57 -5.44
#